data_AF-A0A8H8J6X6-F1
#
_entry.id   AF-A0A8H8J6X6-F1
#
_cell.length_a   1.000
_cell.length_b   1.000
_cell.length_c   1.000
_cell.angle_alpha   90.00
_cell.angle_beta   90.00
_cell.angle_gamma   90.00
#
_symmetry.space_group_name_H-M   'P 1'
#
loop_
_entity.id
_entity.type
_entity.pdbx_description
1 polymer ?
#
loop_
_entity_poly.entity_id
_entity_poly.type
_entity_poly.pdbx_seq_one_letter_code
_entity_poly.pdbx_strand_id
1 'polypeptide(L)'
;MPTIRTLFNDTPFQIYDPQPVAPKRHLTFAEKLKILDFYHDYKAHLTQQQVVARVKAMVYTSFAQSTLSGYLKDEPRIRACTSANPSRLHFKQQTSVKLPEVETALFEWIKQIHGGGIQLTGALICEKAREFCRLFDMPEAQTLKFSNGWLSRLKACFGL
;
A
#
# COMPACT_ATOMS: atom_id res chain seq x y z
N MET A 1 8.50 58.61 35.58
CA MET A 1 7.72 58.75 34.33
C MET A 1 8.42 59.81 33.50
N PRO A 2 8.85 59.56 32.24
CA PRO A 2 8.20 58.72 31.24
C PRO A 2 9.07 57.59 30.66
N THR A 3 8.40 56.80 29.83
CA THR A 3 8.67 55.42 29.42
C THR A 3 9.68 55.29 28.26
N ILE A 4 10.52 54.27 28.35
CA ILE A 4 11.51 53.83 27.36
C ILE A 4 10.80 53.50 26.03
N ARG A 5 11.15 54.27 24.99
CA ARG A 5 10.82 54.01 23.60
C ARG A 5 11.87 53.07 22.99
N THR A 6 11.38 51.94 22.46
CA THR A 6 11.85 51.29 21.22
C THR A 6 13.33 50.96 21.08
N LEU A 7 13.67 49.69 21.33
CA LEU A 7 14.69 48.93 20.59
C LEU A 7 14.21 47.47 20.42
N PHE A 8 13.19 47.27 19.58
CA PHE A 8 12.92 45.94 19.01
C PHE A 8 13.69 45.90 17.70
N ASN A 9 14.90 45.36 17.78
CA ASN A 9 15.83 45.26 16.68
C ASN A 9 15.21 44.40 15.57
N ASP A 10 15.17 44.98 14.38
CA ASP A 10 14.78 44.38 13.12
C ASP A 10 15.51 43.06 12.88
N THR A 11 14.79 41.95 12.95
CA THR A 11 15.15 40.75 12.20
C THR A 11 13.97 40.49 11.28
N PRO A 12 14.14 40.55 9.94
CA PRO A 12 13.02 40.28 9.05
C PRO A 12 12.52 38.87 9.35
N PHE A 13 11.24 38.76 9.68
CA PHE A 13 10.53 37.49 9.59
C PHE A 13 10.71 37.03 8.15
N GLN A 14 11.67 36.14 7.93
CA GLN A 14 11.81 35.47 6.66
C GLN A 14 10.52 34.67 6.50
N ILE A 15 9.58 35.21 5.72
CA ILE A 15 8.41 34.49 5.26
C ILE A 15 8.99 33.32 4.48
N TYR A 16 9.06 32.17 5.15
CA TYR A 16 9.43 30.94 4.51
C TYR A 16 8.28 30.63 3.58
N ASP A 17 8.43 30.95 2.30
CA ASP A 17 7.51 30.49 1.28
C ASP A 17 7.33 28.98 1.49
N PRO A 18 6.11 28.49 1.80
CA PRO A 18 5.89 27.08 1.94
C PRO A 18 6.21 26.46 0.58
N GLN A 19 7.37 25.80 0.51
CA GLN A 19 7.75 24.98 -0.63
C GLN A 19 6.55 24.12 -0.99
N PRO A 20 6.13 24.05 -2.27
CA PRO A 20 4.94 23.32 -2.66
C PRO A 20 5.07 21.88 -2.18
N VAL A 21 4.36 21.57 -1.10
CA VAL A 21 4.38 20.24 -0.49
C VAL A 21 3.71 19.34 -1.51
N ALA A 22 4.50 18.49 -2.17
CA ALA A 22 3.97 17.57 -3.16
C ALA A 22 2.77 16.82 -2.55
N PRO A 23 1.68 16.64 -3.31
CA PRO A 23 0.47 16.04 -2.79
C PRO A 23 0.79 14.67 -2.17
N LYS A 24 0.22 14.41 -0.99
CA LYS A 24 0.46 13.19 -0.22
C LYS A 24 0.17 11.96 -1.09
N ARG A 25 1.22 11.29 -1.57
CA ARG A 25 1.09 10.10 -2.40
C ARG A 25 1.03 8.85 -1.53
N HIS A 26 0.09 7.96 -1.83
CA HIS A 26 0.10 6.62 -1.26
C HIS A 26 1.26 5.80 -1.83
N LEU A 27 2.16 5.36 -0.95
CA LEU A 27 3.31 4.52 -1.29
C LEU A 27 2.87 3.10 -1.66
N THR A 28 3.50 2.54 -2.69
CA THR A 28 3.38 1.14 -3.10
C THR A 28 4.03 0.21 -2.06
N PHE A 29 3.69 -1.08 -2.08
CA PHE A 29 4.36 -2.07 -1.23
C PHE A 29 5.87 -2.16 -1.52
N ALA A 30 6.28 -2.03 -2.78
CA ALA A 30 7.70 -1.98 -3.14
C ALA A 30 8.43 -0.80 -2.47
N GLU A 31 7.83 0.40 -2.48
CA GLU A 31 8.42 1.57 -1.84
C GLU A 31 8.44 1.45 -0.32
N LYS A 32 7.39 0.88 0.27
CA LYS A 32 7.33 0.58 1.72
C LYS A 32 8.44 -0.37 2.13
N LEU A 33 8.68 -1.43 1.35
CA LEU A 33 9.75 -2.38 1.60
C LEU A 33 11.12 -1.72 1.52
N LYS A 34 11.39 -0.92 0.48
CA LYS A 34 12.65 -0.15 0.40
C LYS A 34 12.87 0.75 1.62
N ILE A 35 11.82 1.40 2.12
CA ILE A 35 11.89 2.24 3.32
C ILE A 35 12.16 1.39 4.58
N LEU A 36 11.53 0.22 4.69
CA LEU A 36 11.73 -0.70 5.82
C LEU A 36 13.12 -1.33 5.81
N ASP A 37 13.59 -1.78 4.66
CA ASP A 37 14.93 -2.35 4.51
C ASP A 37 15.99 -1.28 4.81
N PHE A 38 15.84 -0.06 4.26
CA PHE A 38 16.66 1.08 4.63
C PHE A 38 16.58 1.41 6.13
N TYR A 39 15.42 1.31 6.77
CA TYR A 39 15.36 1.49 8.22
C TYR A 39 16.17 0.42 8.96
N HIS A 40 16.06 -0.86 8.59
CA HIS A 40 16.77 -1.94 9.27
C HIS A 40 18.27 -1.91 9.06
N ASP A 41 18.74 -1.47 7.90
CA ASP A 41 20.17 -1.33 7.60
C ASP A 41 20.84 -0.25 8.47
N TYR A 42 20.10 0.80 8.84
CA TYR A 42 20.66 1.97 9.54
C TYR A 42 20.10 2.19 10.96
N LYS A 43 19.16 1.37 11.45
CA LYS A 43 18.54 1.52 12.79
C LYS A 43 19.54 1.51 13.95
N ALA A 44 20.72 0.91 13.76
CA ALA A 44 21.78 0.89 14.76
C ALA A 44 22.43 2.27 14.96
N HIS A 45 22.32 3.17 13.99
CA HIS A 45 23.02 4.46 13.96
C HIS A 45 22.10 5.66 13.72
N LEU A 46 20.86 5.44 13.25
CA LEU A 46 19.91 6.49 12.91
C LEU A 46 18.60 6.35 13.68
N THR A 47 18.11 7.49 14.17
CA THR A 47 16.76 7.58 14.74
C THR A 47 15.70 7.59 13.63
N GLN A 48 14.46 7.26 13.97
CA GLN A 48 13.33 7.33 13.03
C GLN A 48 13.18 8.71 12.39
N GLN A 49 13.45 9.80 13.13
CA GLN A 49 13.39 11.15 12.59
C GLN A 49 14.49 11.41 11.55
N GLN A 50 15.69 10.88 11.75
CA GLN A 50 16.79 11.01 10.79
C GLN A 50 16.52 10.20 9.52
N VAL A 51 15.94 9.00 9.65
CA VAL A 51 15.50 8.21 8.49
C VAL A 51 14.43 8.95 7.70
N VAL A 52 13.44 9.55 8.37
CA VAL A 52 12.40 10.37 7.73
C VAL A 52 13.01 11.57 6.99
N ALA A 53 13.98 12.27 7.59
CA ALA A 53 14.64 13.40 6.94
C ALA A 53 15.36 12.98 5.64
N ARG A 54 16.02 11.82 5.64
CA ARG A 54 16.69 11.26 4.46
C ARG A 54 15.68 10.84 3.38
N VAL A 55 14.59 10.19 3.76
CA VAL A 55 13.51 9.78 2.84
C VAL A 55 12.81 11.00 2.23
N LYS A 56 12.61 12.07 3.02
CA LYS A 56 12.10 13.35 2.53
C LYS A 56 13.01 14.02 1.51
N ALA A 57 14.31 13.98 1.74
CA ALA A 57 15.31 14.60 0.86
C ALA A 57 15.43 13.88 -0.50
N MET A 58 15.16 12.57 -0.55
CA MET A 58 15.30 11.79 -1.78
C MET A 58 14.09 11.89 -2.70
N VAL A 59 12.86 11.68 -2.21
CA VAL A 59 11.68 11.50 -3.08
C VAL A 59 10.35 11.94 -2.44
N TYR A 60 10.24 12.01 -1.11
CA TYR A 60 8.93 12.07 -0.44
C TYR A 60 8.81 13.23 0.55
N THR A 61 8.64 14.45 0.05
CA THR A 61 8.53 15.67 0.89
C THR A 61 7.45 15.59 1.98
N SER A 62 6.37 14.82 1.74
CA SER A 62 5.26 14.61 2.68
C SER A 62 5.41 13.40 3.63
N PHE A 63 6.55 12.71 3.67
CA PHE A 63 6.72 11.51 4.51
C PHE A 63 6.85 11.86 6.00
N ALA A 64 5.99 11.33 6.85
CA ALA A 64 5.98 11.66 8.29
C ALA A 64 6.51 10.51 9.15
N GLN A 65 7.06 10.82 10.33
CA GLN A 65 7.55 9.81 11.27
C GLN A 65 6.44 8.86 11.75
N SER A 66 5.21 9.35 11.90
CA SER A 66 4.03 8.52 12.20
C SER A 66 3.76 7.48 11.12
N THR A 67 4.08 7.78 9.86
CA THR A 67 3.94 6.85 8.73
C THR A 67 4.99 5.74 8.81
N LEU A 68 6.24 6.08 9.12
CA LEU A 68 7.30 5.09 9.34
C LEU A 68 6.98 4.17 10.53
N SER A 69 6.53 4.75 11.65
CA SER A 69 6.10 3.98 12.83
C SER A 69 4.96 3.02 12.49
N GLY A 70 3.96 3.48 11.71
CA GLY A 70 2.89 2.63 11.20
C GLY A 70 3.41 1.47 10.34
N TYR A 71 4.34 1.73 9.43
CA TYR A 71 4.94 0.68 8.60
C TYR A 71 5.75 -0.34 9.39
N LEU A 72 6.46 0.09 10.44
CA LEU A 72 7.20 -0.83 11.31
C LEU A 72 6.25 -1.75 12.09
N LYS A 73 5.11 -1.22 12.56
CA LYS A 73 4.06 -2.04 13.20
C LYS A 73 3.44 -3.04 12.22
N ASP A 74 3.22 -2.61 10.98
CA ASP A 74 2.60 -3.41 9.91
C ASP A 74 3.60 -4.22 9.07
N GLU A 75 4.88 -4.21 9.41
CA GLU A 75 5.95 -4.86 8.66
C GLU A 75 5.69 -6.34 8.37
N PRO A 76 5.33 -7.20 9.36
CA PRO A 76 5.08 -8.61 9.08
C PRO A 76 3.95 -8.79 8.05
N ARG A 77 2.93 -7.94 8.09
CA ARG A 77 1.82 -7.93 7.14
C ARG A 77 2.26 -7.46 5.74
N ILE A 78 3.08 -6.41 5.67
CA ILE A 78 3.63 -5.87 4.41
C ILE A 78 4.50 -6.92 3.71
N ARG A 79 5.37 -7.61 4.46
CA ARG A 79 6.23 -8.67 3.94
C ARG A 79 5.41 -9.88 3.49
N ALA A 80 4.44 -10.34 4.28
CA ALA A 80 3.55 -11.45 3.92
C ALA A 80 2.72 -11.18 2.66
N CYS A 81 2.22 -9.94 2.50
CA CYS A 81 1.49 -9.54 1.29
C CYS A 81 2.34 -9.58 0.02
N THR A 82 3.65 -9.40 0.15
CA THR A 82 4.57 -9.37 -0.99
C THR A 82 5.13 -10.76 -1.31
N SER A 83 5.43 -11.56 -0.28
CA SER A 83 5.94 -12.92 -0.47
C SER A 83 4.89 -13.86 -1.09
N ALA A 84 3.61 -13.64 -0.79
CA ALA A 84 2.52 -14.44 -1.36
C ALA A 84 2.32 -14.21 -2.86
N ASN A 85 2.63 -13.01 -3.37
CA ASN A 85 2.46 -12.69 -4.79
C ASN A 85 3.31 -11.46 -5.21
N PRO A 86 4.33 -11.65 -6.07
CA PRO A 86 5.19 -10.55 -6.55
C PRO A 86 4.44 -9.42 -7.28
N SER A 87 3.33 -9.73 -7.94
CA SER A 87 2.47 -8.74 -8.60
C SER A 87 1.91 -7.71 -7.61
N ARG A 88 1.91 -8.03 -6.30
CA ARG A 88 1.41 -7.13 -5.27
C ARG A 88 2.33 -5.95 -4.95
N LEU A 89 3.58 -5.98 -5.42
CA LEU A 89 4.55 -4.89 -5.24
C LEU A 89 4.05 -3.53 -5.72
N HIS A 90 3.24 -3.51 -6.79
CA HIS A 90 2.72 -2.28 -7.40
C HIS A 90 1.49 -1.70 -6.68
N PHE A 91 0.84 -2.45 -5.78
CA PHE A 91 -0.34 -1.94 -5.08
C PHE A 91 0.05 -0.97 -3.96
N LYS A 92 -0.76 0.08 -3.81
CA LYS A 92 -0.61 1.14 -2.78
C LYS A 92 -1.23 0.77 -1.44
N GLN A 93 -2.20 -0.14 -1.45
CA GLN A 93 -2.90 -0.63 -0.27
C GLN A 93 -3.28 -2.09 -0.47
N GLN A 94 -3.34 -2.85 0.63
CA GLN A 94 -4.03 -4.14 0.64
C GLN A 94 -5.49 -3.85 0.33
N THR A 95 -5.97 -4.33 -0.82
CA THR A 95 -7.40 -4.23 -1.12
C THR A 95 -8.10 -5.16 -0.14
N SER A 96 -9.08 -4.67 0.61
CA SER A 96 -9.91 -5.53 1.45
C SER A 96 -10.64 -6.48 0.51
N VAL A 97 -10.11 -7.69 0.42
CA VAL A 97 -10.75 -8.77 -0.28
C VAL A 97 -12.02 -9.07 0.50
N LYS A 98 -13.17 -8.80 -0.11
CA LYS A 98 -14.47 -9.00 0.54
C LYS A 98 -14.75 -10.48 0.83
N LEU A 99 -14.06 -11.41 0.14
CA LEU A 99 -14.24 -12.86 0.24
C LEU A 99 -12.88 -13.57 0.19
N PRO A 100 -12.11 -13.57 1.30
CA PRO A 100 -10.74 -14.10 1.31
C PRO A 100 -10.67 -15.60 1.02
N GLU A 101 -11.66 -16.39 1.47
CA GLU A 101 -11.71 -17.83 1.18
C GLU A 101 -11.90 -18.09 -0.32
N VAL A 102 -12.82 -17.35 -0.95
CA VAL A 102 -13.13 -17.47 -2.38
C VAL A 102 -11.94 -17.06 -3.24
N GLU A 103 -11.27 -15.95 -2.93
CA GLU A 103 -10.08 -15.54 -3.70
C GLU A 103 -8.91 -16.51 -3.54
N THR A 104 -8.76 -17.13 -2.36
CA THR A 104 -7.71 -18.13 -2.12
C THR A 104 -7.96 -19.40 -2.93
N ALA A 105 -9.18 -19.95 -2.87
CA ALA A 105 -9.56 -21.11 -3.67
C ALA A 105 -9.45 -20.84 -5.17
N LEU A 106 -9.83 -19.63 -5.61
CA LEU A 106 -9.70 -19.21 -7.00
C LEU A 106 -8.23 -19.09 -7.42
N PHE A 107 -7.34 -18.63 -6.55
CA PHE A 107 -5.90 -18.58 -6.82
C PHE A 107 -5.31 -19.97 -7.06
N GLU A 108 -5.64 -20.92 -6.18
CA GLU A 108 -5.18 -22.30 -6.31
C GLU A 108 -5.69 -22.94 -7.60
N TRP A 109 -6.97 -22.73 -7.93
CA TRP A 109 -7.55 -23.21 -9.17
C TRP A 109 -6.89 -22.58 -10.41
N ILE A 110 -6.65 -21.26 -10.42
CA ILE A 110 -5.94 -20.58 -11.51
C ILE A 110 -4.53 -21.16 -11.70
N LYS A 111 -3.79 -21.42 -10.61
CA LYS A 111 -2.46 -22.04 -10.68
C LYS A 111 -2.51 -23.45 -11.28
N GLN A 112 -3.52 -24.23 -10.94
CA GLN A 112 -3.73 -25.57 -11.52
C GLN A 112 -4.02 -25.49 -13.02
N ILE A 113 -4.86 -24.54 -13.46
CA ILE A 113 -5.25 -24.39 -14.86
C ILE A 113 -4.11 -23.81 -15.73
N HIS A 114 -3.29 -22.91 -15.18
CA HIS A 114 -2.19 -22.30 -15.94
C HIS A 114 -1.17 -23.35 -16.45
N GLY A 115 -1.04 -24.49 -15.75
CA GLY A 115 -0.23 -25.63 -16.21
C GLY A 115 -0.87 -26.48 -17.31
N GLY A 116 -2.17 -26.32 -17.57
CA GLY A 116 -2.95 -27.15 -18.50
C GLY A 116 -3.25 -26.53 -19.86
N GLY A 117 -2.74 -25.34 -20.16
CA GLY A 117 -2.90 -24.70 -21.49
C GLY A 117 -4.31 -24.18 -21.81
N ILE A 118 -5.22 -24.11 -20.83
CA ILE A 118 -6.57 -23.59 -21.03
C ILE A 118 -6.54 -22.05 -21.04
N GLN A 119 -7.18 -21.46 -22.05
CA GLN A 119 -7.39 -20.00 -22.15
C GLN A 119 -8.30 -19.52 -21.02
N LEU A 120 -7.71 -18.82 -20.03
CA LEU A 120 -8.43 -18.34 -18.86
C LEU A 120 -9.24 -17.07 -19.21
N THR A 121 -10.49 -17.24 -19.63
CA THR A 121 -11.38 -16.11 -19.94
C THR A 121 -11.97 -15.50 -18.66
N GLY A 122 -12.31 -14.21 -18.74
CA GLY A 122 -12.96 -13.51 -17.61
C GLY A 122 -14.27 -14.16 -17.18
N ALA A 123 -15.05 -14.66 -18.13
CA ALA A 123 -16.31 -15.35 -17.87
C ALA A 123 -16.10 -16.64 -17.06
N LEU A 124 -15.09 -17.43 -17.42
CA LEU A 124 -14.74 -18.67 -16.73
C LEU A 124 -14.32 -18.43 -15.27
N ILE A 125 -13.53 -17.38 -15.05
CA ILE A 125 -13.10 -16.97 -13.70
C ILE A 125 -14.32 -16.56 -12.85
N CYS A 126 -15.24 -15.78 -13.42
CA CYS A 126 -16.46 -15.38 -12.73
C CYS A 126 -17.37 -16.58 -12.42
N GLU A 127 -17.46 -17.55 -13.33
CA GLU A 127 -18.24 -18.77 -13.12
C GLU A 127 -17.66 -19.61 -11.98
N LYS A 128 -16.35 -19.85 -11.97
CA LYS A 128 -15.71 -20.57 -10.86
C LYS A 128 -15.78 -19.85 -9.53
N ALA A 129 -15.69 -18.52 -9.54
CA ALA A 129 -15.88 -17.75 -8.31
C ALA A 129 -17.30 -17.91 -7.72
N ARG A 130 -18.34 -18.00 -8.57
CA ARG A 130 -19.70 -18.32 -8.11
C ARG A 130 -19.79 -19.73 -7.53
N GLU A 131 -19.13 -20.69 -8.15
CA GLU A 131 -19.07 -22.07 -7.64
C GLU A 131 -18.44 -22.13 -6.25
N PHE A 132 -17.31 -21.44 -6.04
CA PHE A 132 -16.69 -21.34 -4.71
C PHE A 132 -17.59 -20.63 -3.70
N CYS A 133 -18.30 -19.56 -4.08
CA CYS A 133 -19.27 -18.93 -3.19
C CYS A 133 -20.36 -19.91 -2.73
N ARG A 134 -20.86 -20.77 -3.62
CA ARG A 134 -21.84 -21.82 -3.27
C ARG A 134 -21.22 -22.88 -2.37
N LEU A 135 -19.99 -23.30 -2.64
CA LEU A 135 -19.28 -24.31 -1.84
C LEU A 135 -18.98 -23.84 -0.41
N PHE A 136 -18.76 -22.54 -0.21
CA PHE A 136 -18.50 -21.95 1.11
C PHE A 136 -19.77 -21.46 1.82
N ASP A 137 -20.97 -21.80 1.33
CA ASP A 137 -22.26 -21.34 1.88
C ASP A 137 -22.35 -19.82 2.06
N MET A 138 -21.70 -19.06 1.17
CA MET A 138 -21.69 -17.60 1.25
C MET A 138 -23.05 -17.05 0.83
N PRO A 139 -23.69 -16.20 1.64
CA PRO A 139 -25.01 -15.69 1.34
C PRO A 139 -25.00 -14.90 0.03
N GLU A 140 -25.99 -15.13 -0.83
CA GLU A 140 -26.08 -14.50 -2.15
C GLU A 140 -26.13 -12.96 -2.05
N ALA A 141 -26.56 -12.41 -0.91
CA ALA A 141 -26.49 -10.98 -0.60
C ALA A 141 -25.04 -10.44 -0.42
N GLN A 142 -24.08 -11.28 -0.04
CA GLN A 142 -22.65 -10.99 0.00
C GLN A 142 -21.92 -11.44 -1.27
N THR A 143 -22.54 -12.23 -2.15
CA THR A 143 -21.97 -12.53 -3.45
C THR A 143 -21.81 -11.21 -4.20
N LEU A 144 -20.56 -10.75 -4.26
CA LEU A 144 -20.19 -9.57 -5.01
C LEU A 144 -20.85 -9.71 -6.38
N LYS A 145 -21.52 -8.65 -6.84
CA LYS A 145 -21.72 -8.50 -8.27
C LYS A 145 -20.33 -8.64 -8.88
N PHE A 146 -20.04 -9.80 -9.48
CA PHE A 146 -18.79 -10.17 -10.16
C PHE A 146 -18.63 -9.29 -11.38
N SER A 147 -18.46 -8.00 -11.10
CA SER A 147 -18.46 -6.91 -12.04
C SER A 147 -17.13 -6.89 -12.76
N ASN A 148 -17.10 -6.25 -13.92
CA ASN A 148 -15.87 -6.02 -14.67
C ASN A 148 -14.78 -5.36 -13.80
N GLY A 149 -15.16 -4.53 -12.82
CA GLY A 149 -14.23 -3.93 -11.87
C GLY A 149 -13.63 -4.91 -10.85
N TRP A 150 -14.40 -5.89 -10.38
CA TRP A 150 -13.86 -6.96 -9.52
C TRP A 150 -12.91 -7.85 -10.31
N LEU A 151 -13.31 -8.27 -11.52
CA LEU A 151 -12.48 -9.10 -12.39
C LEU A 151 -11.17 -8.39 -12.78
N SER A 152 -11.23 -7.10 -13.11
CA SER A 152 -10.03 -6.31 -13.45
C SER A 152 -9.04 -6.24 -12.27
N ARG A 153 -9.55 -6.03 -11.05
CA ARG A 153 -8.72 -6.06 -9.83
C ARG A 153 -8.13 -7.43 -9.58
N LEU A 154 -8.94 -8.47 -9.79
CA LEU A 154 -8.53 -9.85 -9.58
C LEU A 154 -7.41 -10.26 -10.55
N LYS A 155 -7.55 -9.93 -11.84
CA LYS A 155 -6.49 -10.13 -12.84
C LYS A 155 -5.20 -9.41 -12.47
N ALA A 156 -5.29 -8.13 -12.09
CA ALA A 156 -4.13 -7.37 -11.62
C ALA A 156 -3.48 -7.99 -10.37
N CYS A 157 -4.28 -8.55 -9.46
CA CYS A 157 -3.80 -9.25 -8.27
C CYS A 157 -3.04 -10.54 -8.63
N PHE A 158 -3.52 -11.26 -9.64
CA PHE A 158 -2.93 -12.52 -10.10
C PHE A 158 -1.84 -12.38 -11.17
N GLY A 159 -1.61 -11.17 -11.69
CA GLY A 159 -0.66 -10.94 -12.79
C GLY A 159 -1.15 -11.51 -14.13
N LEU A 160 -2.46 -11.61 -14.32
CA LEU A 160 -3.14 -12.06 -15.54
C LEU A 160 -3.52 -10.91 -16.46
#